data_AF-A0A482WWX9-F1
#
_entry.id   AF-A0A482WWX9-F1
#
_cell.length_a   1.000
_cell.length_b   1.000
_cell.length_c   1.000
_cell.angle_alpha   90.00
_cell.angle_beta   90.00
_cell.angle_gamma   90.00
#
_symmetry.space_group_name_H-M   'P 1'
#
loop_
_entity.id
_entity.type
_entity.pdbx_description
1 polymer ?
#
loop_
_entity_poly.entity_id
_entity_poly.type
_entity_poly.pdbx_seq_one_letter_code
_entity_poly.pdbx_strand_id
1 'polypeptide(L)'
;MITKHRASVAVVKSRDLHWGLLATKDHKDVSLASLRLLLVGDGANPWSLSSCDQFLSVFQAKGLRPDAVCPCASSSECLTVSVRR
;
A
#
# COMPACT_ATOMS: atom_id res chain seq x y z
N MET A 1 -8.04 -8.10 -7.16
CA MET A 1 -8.22 -7.15 -8.29
C MET A 1 -6.89 -6.60 -8.79
N ILE A 2 -5.96 -6.18 -7.93
CA ILE A 2 -4.67 -5.61 -8.34
C ILE A 2 -3.78 -6.56 -9.18
N THR A 3 -3.80 -7.85 -8.83
CA THR A 3 -3.05 -8.92 -9.50
C THR A 3 -3.66 -9.31 -10.85
N LYS A 4 -4.97 -9.13 -11.03
CA LYS A 4 -5.68 -9.43 -12.30
C LYS A 4 -5.37 -8.41 -13.39
N HIS A 5 -5.13 -7.16 -13.02
CA HIS A 5 -4.92 -6.06 -13.96
C HIS A 5 -3.45 -5.64 -14.09
N ARG A 6 -2.52 -6.38 -13.48
CA ARG A 6 -1.07 -6.11 -13.51
C ARG A 6 -0.75 -4.65 -13.19
N ALA A 7 -1.43 -4.09 -12.18
CA ALA A 7 -1.32 -2.68 -11.85
C ALA A 7 0.11 -2.33 -11.42
N SER A 8 0.59 -1.18 -11.87
CA SER A 8 1.91 -0.64 -11.51
C SER A 8 1.85 0.37 -10.37
N VAL A 9 0.68 0.98 -10.15
CA VAL A 9 0.43 1.97 -9.11
C VAL A 9 -0.88 1.65 -8.41
N ALA A 10 -0.92 1.80 -7.10
CA ALA A 10 -2.12 1.69 -6.29
C ALA A 10 -2.17 2.77 -5.22
N VAL A 11 -3.37 3.26 -4.93
CA VAL A 11 -3.64 4.19 -3.84
C VAL A 11 -4.45 3.45 -2.79
N VAL A 12 -4.03 3.54 -1.54
CA VAL A 12 -4.62 2.80 -0.42
C VAL A 12 -4.65 3.65 0.83
N LYS A 13 -5.53 3.29 1.76
CA LYS A 13 -5.44 3.72 3.15
C LYS A 13 -4.74 2.64 3.97
N SER A 14 -4.11 3.01 5.07
CA SER A 14 -3.48 2.11 6.05
C SER A 14 -4.43 1.05 6.57
N ARG A 15 -5.71 1.39 6.72
CA ARG A 15 -6.75 0.43 7.05
C ARG A 15 -6.81 -0.69 6.01
N ASP A 16 -6.75 -0.37 4.73
CA ASP A 16 -6.82 -1.37 3.65
C ASP A 16 -5.60 -2.30 3.69
N LEU A 17 -4.42 -1.78 4.06
CA LEU A 17 -3.22 -2.60 4.30
C LEU A 17 -3.42 -3.58 5.45
N HIS A 18 -3.99 -3.12 6.57
CA HIS A 18 -4.29 -3.98 7.71
C HIS A 18 -5.28 -5.10 7.34
N TRP A 19 -6.36 -4.78 6.62
CA TRP A 19 -7.28 -5.79 6.12
C TRP A 19 -6.61 -6.73 5.09
N GLY A 20 -5.68 -6.20 4.29
CA GLY A 20 -4.85 -6.98 3.37
C GLY A 20 -4.00 -8.03 4.07
N LEU A 21 -3.48 -7.74 5.26
CA LEU A 21 -2.76 -8.72 6.10
C LEU A 21 -3.67 -9.86 6.54
N LEU A 22 -4.90 -9.56 6.99
CA LEU A 22 -5.87 -10.58 7.40
C LEU A 22 -6.30 -11.48 6.24
N ALA A 23 -6.51 -10.88 5.06
CA ALA A 23 -6.91 -11.58 3.85
C ALA A 23 -5.84 -12.54 3.29
N THR A 24 -4.58 -12.46 3.76
CA THR A 24 -3.53 -13.41 3.33
C THR A 24 -3.82 -14.85 3.72
N LYS A 25 -4.66 -15.07 4.74
CA LYS A 25 -5.09 -16.42 5.17
C LYS A 25 -5.91 -17.12 4.09
N ASP A 26 -6.79 -16.37 3.42
CA ASP A 26 -7.70 -16.88 2.41
C ASP A 26 -7.12 -16.80 0.99
N HIS A 27 -6.18 -15.89 0.75
CA HIS A 27 -5.58 -15.63 -0.56
C HIS A 27 -4.06 -15.88 -0.57
N LYS A 28 -3.68 -17.14 -0.78
CA LYS A 28 -2.27 -17.58 -0.80
C LYS A 28 -1.54 -17.16 -2.08
N ASP A 29 -2.19 -17.27 -3.24
CA ASP A 29 -1.58 -17.01 -4.57
C ASP A 29 -1.74 -15.56 -5.03
N VAL A 30 -1.24 -14.62 -4.23
CA VAL A 30 -1.21 -13.19 -4.57
C VAL A 30 0.22 -12.80 -4.94
N SER A 31 0.40 -12.17 -6.09
CA SER A 31 1.68 -11.57 -6.49
C SER A 31 1.54 -10.06 -6.68
N LEU A 32 2.40 -9.28 -6.02
CA LEU A 32 2.50 -7.83 -6.14
C LEU A 32 3.71 -7.40 -6.98
N ALA A 33 4.32 -8.31 -7.74
CA ALA A 33 5.53 -8.07 -8.53
C ALA A 33 5.42 -6.93 -9.56
N SER A 34 4.21 -6.64 -10.07
CA SER A 34 3.99 -5.52 -10.99
C SER A 34 3.96 -4.16 -10.31
N LEU A 35 3.75 -4.14 -8.99
CA LEU A 35 3.45 -2.95 -8.21
C LEU A 35 4.75 -2.19 -7.92
N ARG A 36 4.85 -0.98 -8.47
CA ARG A 36 6.02 -0.10 -8.38
C ARG A 36 5.82 1.06 -7.40
N LEU A 37 4.56 1.42 -7.15
CA LEU A 37 4.19 2.49 -6.22
C LEU A 37 2.89 2.13 -5.50
N LEU A 38 2.94 2.11 -4.17
CA LEU A 38 1.82 1.95 -3.27
C LEU A 38 1.70 3.26 -2.48
N LEU A 39 0.83 4.14 -2.96
CA LEU A 39 0.60 5.45 -2.38
C LEU A 39 -0.33 5.32 -1.17
N VAL A 40 0.14 5.67 0.02
CA VAL A 40 -0.60 5.52 1.27
C VAL A 40 -1.10 6.88 1.74
N GLY A 41 -2.39 7.14 1.56
CA GLY A 41 -3.02 8.44 1.81
C GLY A 41 -3.99 8.41 3.00
N ASP A 42 -3.47 8.49 4.22
CA ASP A 42 -4.26 8.33 5.44
C ASP A 42 -4.66 9.61 6.18
N GLY A 43 -4.26 10.78 5.70
CA GLY A 43 -4.28 11.97 6.55
C GLY A 43 -3.42 11.76 7.80
N ALA A 44 -3.55 12.61 8.82
CA ALA A 44 -2.75 12.55 10.05
C ALA A 44 -3.08 11.34 10.96
N ASN A 45 -2.94 10.11 10.44
CA ASN A 45 -3.27 8.87 11.14
C ASN A 45 -1.99 8.15 11.63
N PRO A 46 -1.80 7.98 12.95
CA PRO A 46 -0.60 7.36 13.52
C PRO A 46 -0.47 5.86 13.20
N TRP A 47 -1.56 5.16 12.86
CA TRP A 47 -1.52 3.74 12.49
C TRP A 47 -0.99 3.46 11.08
N SER A 48 -0.71 4.52 10.30
CA SER A 48 -0.25 4.38 8.92
C SER A 48 1.11 3.71 8.81
N LEU A 49 2.08 4.09 9.64
CA LEU A 49 3.45 3.58 9.57
C LEU A 49 3.54 2.09 9.93
N SER A 50 2.96 1.70 11.07
CA SER A 50 3.01 0.28 11.50
C SER A 50 2.33 -0.66 10.50
N SER A 51 1.20 -0.23 9.92
CA SER A 51 0.50 -1.02 8.90
C SER A 51 1.32 -1.15 7.61
N CYS A 52 2.06 -0.10 7.22
CA CYS A 52 2.96 -0.13 6.07
C CYS A 52 4.11 -1.13 6.27
N ASP A 53 4.78 -1.08 7.43
CA ASP A 53 5.91 -1.95 7.73
C ASP A 53 5.49 -3.43 7.77
N GLN A 54 4.38 -3.73 8.43
CA GLN A 54 3.84 -5.10 8.47
C GLN A 54 3.44 -5.59 7.07
N PHE A 55 2.78 -4.74 6.27
CA PHE A 55 2.41 -5.08 4.90
C PHE A 55 3.63 -5.35 4.02
N LEU A 56 4.66 -4.49 4.10
CA LEU A 56 5.93 -4.68 3.41
C LEU A 56 6.55 -6.02 3.79
N SER A 57 6.68 -6.31 5.09
CA SER A 57 7.29 -7.54 5.59
C SER A 57 6.60 -8.80 5.06
N VAL A 58 5.26 -8.83 5.07
CA VAL A 58 4.49 -10.00 4.63
C VAL A 58 4.48 -10.15 3.11
N PHE A 59 4.34 -9.05 2.37
CA PHE A 59 4.16 -9.10 0.92
C PHE A 59 5.46 -8.98 0.11
N GLN A 60 6.61 -8.75 0.75
CA GLN A 60 7.92 -8.81 0.10
C GLN A 60 8.17 -10.18 -0.55
N ALA A 61 7.85 -11.27 0.16
CA ALA A 61 7.92 -12.63 -0.38
C ALA A 61 6.93 -12.87 -1.55
N LYS A 62 5.92 -12.01 -1.68
CA LYS A 62 4.92 -12.00 -2.76
C LYS A 62 5.28 -11.05 -3.90
N GLY A 63 6.52 -10.54 -3.94
CA GLY A 63 7.04 -9.70 -5.01
C GLY A 63 6.82 -8.20 -4.81
N LEU A 64 6.28 -7.76 -3.67
CA LEU A 64 6.22 -6.34 -3.35
C LEU A 64 7.65 -5.80 -3.16
N ARG A 65 7.98 -4.72 -3.86
CA ARG A 65 9.31 -4.12 -3.73
C ARG A 65 9.38 -3.27 -2.46
N PRO A 66 10.53 -3.28 -1.74
CA PRO A 66 10.69 -2.48 -0.52
C PRO A 66 10.61 -0.97 -0.79
N ASP A 67 10.98 -0.53 -2.00
CA ASP A 67 10.89 0.86 -2.45
C ASP A 67 9.51 1.26 -3.01
N ALA A 68 8.52 0.36 -2.98
CA ALA A 68 7.21 0.63 -3.55
C ALA A 68 6.33 1.49 -2.64
N VAL A 69 6.49 1.44 -1.31
CA VAL A 69 5.58 2.14 -0.40
C VAL A 69 5.94 3.60 -0.29
N CYS A 70 4.94 4.45 -0.51
CA CYS A 70 5.10 5.90 -0.53
C CYS A 70 3.97 6.55 0.27
N PRO A 71 4.21 6.92 1.54
CA PRO A 71 3.28 7.73 2.30
C PRO A 71 3.08 9.09 1.62
N CYS A 72 1.83 9.55 1.56
CA CYS A 72 1.50 10.86 1.04
C CYS A 72 0.68 11.67 2.06
N ALA A 73 0.86 12.99 2.00
CA ALA A 73 -0.01 13.93 2.69
C ALA A 73 -0.93 14.58 1.65
N SER A 74 -2.20 14.80 1.96
CA SER A 74 -3.15 15.44 1.05
C SER A 74 -4.00 16.47 1.76
N SER A 75 -4.38 17.52 1.03
CA SER A 75 -5.37 18.51 1.46
C SER A 75 -6.52 18.56 0.47
N SER A 76 -7.73 18.28 0.95
CA SER A 76 -8.94 18.42 0.15
C SER A 76 -9.31 19.88 -0.11
N GLU A 77 -8.99 20.78 0.82
CA GLU A 77 -9.27 22.22 0.69
C GLU A 77 -8.43 22.86 -0.42
N CYS A 78 -7.19 22.40 -0.58
CA CYS A 78 -6.28 22.90 -1.60
C CYS A 78 -6.20 21.98 -2.84
N LEU A 79 -6.91 20.85 -2.86
CA LEU A 79 -6.84 19.82 -3.91
C LEU A 79 -5.40 19.38 -4.24
N THR A 80 -4.55 19.24 -3.23
CA THR A 80 -3.12 18.93 -3.38
C THR A 80 -2.72 17.65 -2.66
N VAL A 81 -1.69 16.98 -3.22
CA VAL A 81 -1.05 15.80 -2.63
C VAL A 81 0.46 16.01 -2.64
N SER A 82 1.08 15.86 -1.49
CA SER A 82 2.53 15.81 -1.30
C SER A 82 2.99 14.36 -1.25
N VAL A 83 3.95 14.02 -2.12
CA VAL A 83 4.46 12.66 -2.31
C VAL A 83 5.97 12.68 -2.11
N ARG A 84 6.49 11.75 -1.31
CA ARG A 84 7.93 11.60 -1.07
C ARG A 84 8.41 10.26 -1.57
N ARG A 85 9.34 10.27 -2.53
CA ARG A 85 9.94 9.07 -3.12
C ARG A 85 11.31 8.79 -2.53
#